data_AF-A7H0S0-F1
#
_entry.id   AF-A7H0S0-F1
#
_cell.length_a   1.000
_cell.length_b   1.000
_cell.length_c   1.000
_cell.angle_alpha   90.00
_cell.angle_beta   90.00
_cell.angle_gamma   90.00
#
_symmetry.space_group_name_H-M   'P 1'
#
loop_
_entity.id
_entity.type
_entity.pdbx_description
1 polymer ?
#
loop_
_entity_poly.entity_id
_entity_poly.type
_entity_poly.pdbx_seq_one_letter_code
_entity_poly.pdbx_strand_id
1 'polypeptide(L)'
;MNKYKIYTLIALVIMTVCFTIPVLGFYGAKAKIENGDTLPAWTYKIYDVYTSFQYKNHLLPKDVASSLEKMIEQKAEIGTPSFPIWYVSLEAPNYPKAAFPDGIPVYFHVDGYSGDVHEMNTINHYIGMYPMEYGGNVERAIAPYYLLICTLCMLAFLYYDGKFSSLLMIPPIIAPILFMGAFTGWLYWYGHNMQEWGAFKIKPFMPTVLGDGSVAHFTTHSYPAIGFWVMIIMSALCLLAMFSKKKELKG
;
A
#
# COMPACT_ATOMS: atom_id res chain seq x y z
N MET A 1 6.51 29.12 -16.93
CA MET A 1 6.22 27.69 -17.22
C MET A 1 4.71 27.51 -17.30
N ASN A 2 4.21 26.81 -18.32
CA ASN A 2 2.77 26.64 -18.55
C ASN A 2 2.14 25.85 -17.39
N LYS A 3 0.91 26.18 -17.00
CA LYS A 3 0.26 25.62 -15.80
C LYS A 3 0.19 24.10 -15.83
N TYR A 4 -0.11 23.50 -16.99
CA TYR A 4 -0.16 22.04 -17.13
C TYR A 4 1.19 21.36 -16.86
N LYS A 5 2.30 22.00 -17.22
CA LYS A 5 3.66 21.49 -16.95
C LYS A 5 3.95 21.50 -15.46
N ILE A 6 3.57 22.58 -14.76
CA ILE A 6 3.70 22.68 -13.30
C ILE A 6 2.95 21.54 -12.62
N TYR A 7 1.66 21.37 -12.90
CA TYR A 7 0.86 20.32 -12.26
C TYR A 7 1.39 18.92 -12.55
N THR A 8 1.80 18.65 -13.79
CA THR A 8 2.37 17.35 -14.18
C THR A 8 3.69 17.06 -13.47
N LEU A 9 4.59 18.06 -13.38
CA LEU A 9 5.88 17.90 -12.71
C LEU A 9 5.71 17.67 -11.21
N ILE A 10 4.79 18.38 -10.56
CA ILE A 10 4.48 18.16 -9.14
C ILE A 10 3.93 16.74 -8.93
N ALA A 11 2.97 16.30 -9.76
CA ALA A 11 2.42 14.94 -9.67
C ALA A 11 3.50 13.87 -9.87
N LEU A 12 4.40 14.06 -10.84
CA LEU A 12 5.51 13.16 -11.12
C LEU A 12 6.49 13.06 -9.94
N VAL A 13 6.87 14.20 -9.33
CA VAL A 13 7.74 14.22 -8.15
C VAL A 13 7.08 13.51 -6.97
N ILE A 14 5.80 13.80 -6.70
CA ILE A 14 5.04 13.16 -5.63
C ILE A 14 5.01 11.63 -5.82
N MET A 15 4.65 11.16 -7.02
CA MET A 15 4.60 9.72 -7.31
C MET A 15 5.98 9.07 -7.16
N THR A 16 7.02 9.74 -7.66
CA THR A 16 8.40 9.23 -7.62
C THR A 16 8.87 9.05 -6.18
N VAL A 17 8.68 10.08 -5.34
CA VAL A 17 9.11 10.07 -3.95
C VAL A 17 8.26 9.10 -3.14
N CYS A 18 6.93 9.14 -3.21
CA CYS A 18 6.08 8.36 -2.31
C CYS A 18 5.96 6.87 -2.71
N PHE A 19 6.09 6.54 -4.00
CA PHE A 19 5.84 5.18 -4.48
C PHE A 19 6.99 4.61 -5.32
N THR A 20 7.47 5.31 -6.35
CA THR A 20 8.42 4.71 -7.30
C THR A 20 9.76 4.34 -6.66
N ILE A 21 10.39 5.27 -5.93
CA ILE A 21 11.67 5.03 -5.25
C ILE A 21 11.58 3.88 -4.25
N PRO A 22 10.64 3.84 -3.29
CA PRO A 22 10.60 2.76 -2.31
C PRO A 22 10.21 1.41 -2.92
N VAL A 23 9.29 1.39 -3.89
CA VAL A 23 8.89 0.14 -4.58
C VAL A 23 10.05 -0.45 -5.37
N LEU A 24 10.76 0.36 -6.17
CA LEU A 24 11.90 -0.13 -6.97
C LEU A 24 13.12 -0.43 -6.09
N GLY A 25 13.37 0.39 -5.07
CA GLY A 25 14.48 0.22 -4.14
C GLY A 25 14.39 -1.07 -3.30
N PHE A 26 13.17 -1.57 -3.11
CA PHE A 26 12.87 -2.80 -2.36
C PHE A 26 12.36 -3.94 -3.24
N TYR A 27 12.38 -3.78 -4.57
CA TYR A 27 11.85 -4.79 -5.50
C TYR A 27 12.64 -6.10 -5.41
N GLY A 28 11.93 -7.19 -5.13
CA GLY A 28 12.52 -8.52 -4.95
C GLY A 28 13.35 -8.69 -3.66
N ALA A 29 13.40 -7.68 -2.77
CA ALA A 29 14.19 -7.75 -1.55
C ALA A 29 13.68 -8.84 -0.59
N LYS A 30 12.36 -9.00 -0.43
CA LYS A 30 11.78 -10.03 0.45
C LYS A 30 12.22 -11.45 0.07
N ALA A 31 12.12 -11.81 -1.22
CA ALA A 31 12.55 -13.12 -1.70
C ALA A 31 14.05 -13.36 -1.50
N LYS A 32 14.88 -12.33 -1.70
CA LYS A 32 16.32 -12.41 -1.42
C LYS A 32 16.61 -12.61 0.07
N ILE A 33 15.90 -11.91 0.95
CA ILE A 33 16.03 -12.08 2.40
C ILE A 33 15.67 -13.51 2.80
N GLU A 34 14.57 -14.05 2.28
CA GLU A 34 14.12 -15.43 2.53
C GLU A 34 15.15 -16.47 2.07
N ASN A 35 15.82 -16.23 0.94
CA ASN A 35 16.87 -17.10 0.41
C ASN A 35 18.23 -16.92 1.11
N GLY A 36 18.39 -15.93 1.97
CA GLY A 36 19.69 -15.56 2.56
C GLY A 36 20.65 -14.88 1.59
N ASP A 37 20.14 -14.30 0.50
CA ASP A 37 20.91 -13.59 -0.51
C ASP A 37 21.31 -12.17 -0.04
N THR A 38 22.45 -11.68 -0.52
CA THR A 38 22.88 -10.31 -0.24
C THR A 38 21.99 -9.28 -0.94
N LEU A 39 21.60 -8.22 -0.20
CA LEU A 39 20.87 -7.09 -0.76
C LEU A 39 21.82 -5.98 -1.23
N PRO A 40 21.44 -5.19 -2.25
CA PRO A 40 22.18 -3.98 -2.59
C PRO A 40 22.22 -2.97 -1.43
N ALA A 41 23.32 -2.25 -1.28
CA ALA A 41 23.50 -1.28 -0.19
C ALA A 41 22.44 -0.17 -0.15
N TRP A 42 21.88 0.21 -1.31
CA TRP A 42 20.81 1.21 -1.36
C TRP A 42 19.48 0.69 -0.81
N THR A 43 19.21 -0.61 -0.86
CA THR A 43 17.96 -1.20 -0.37
C THR A 43 17.80 -0.97 1.13
N TYR A 44 18.87 -1.16 1.90
CA TYR A 44 18.90 -0.85 3.34
C TYR A 44 18.58 0.62 3.61
N LYS A 45 19.28 1.54 2.94
CA LYS A 45 19.06 2.98 3.13
C LYS A 45 17.64 3.43 2.76
N ILE A 46 17.13 2.93 1.64
CA ILE A 46 15.77 3.24 1.20
C ILE A 46 14.77 2.70 2.23
N TYR A 47 14.93 1.46 2.67
CA TYR A 47 14.04 0.88 3.68
C TYR A 47 14.05 1.68 4.98
N ASP A 48 15.22 1.98 5.54
CA ASP A 48 15.36 2.64 6.83
C ASP A 48 14.78 4.07 6.80
N VAL A 49 15.03 4.82 5.72
CA VAL A 49 14.49 6.18 5.52
C VAL A 49 12.97 6.15 5.40
N TYR A 50 12.43 5.25 4.57
CA TYR A 50 11.01 5.25 4.28
C TYR A 50 10.16 4.65 5.41
N THR A 51 10.72 3.74 6.19
CA THR A 51 10.03 3.16 7.35
C THR A 51 10.23 3.97 8.63
N SER A 52 11.11 4.98 8.66
CA SER A 52 11.40 5.74 9.89
C SER A 52 10.20 6.45 10.51
N PHE A 53 9.17 6.73 9.71
CA PHE A 53 7.93 7.39 10.11
C PHE A 53 6.70 6.48 9.99
N GLN A 54 6.90 5.20 9.68
CA GLN A 54 5.82 4.21 9.58
C GLN A 54 5.68 3.44 10.88
N TYR A 55 4.54 2.79 11.06
CA TYR A 55 4.34 1.88 12.19
C TYR A 55 5.39 0.77 12.18
N LYS A 56 5.86 0.43 13.37
CA LYS A 56 6.72 -0.72 13.63
C LYS A 56 6.18 -1.40 14.88
N ASN A 57 6.24 -2.72 14.89
CA ASN A 57 5.75 -3.51 16.01
C ASN A 57 6.36 -2.97 17.32
N HIS A 58 5.49 -2.62 18.26
CA HIS A 58 5.86 -1.98 19.53
C HIS A 58 6.64 -2.90 20.47
N LEU A 59 6.64 -4.22 20.21
CA LEU A 59 7.42 -5.22 20.94
C LEU A 59 8.86 -5.33 20.43
N LEU A 60 9.17 -4.78 19.25
CA LEU A 60 10.54 -4.77 18.73
C LEU A 60 11.39 -3.70 19.43
N PRO A 61 12.65 -4.01 19.83
CA PRO A 61 13.58 -3.00 20.30
C PRO A 61 13.74 -1.88 19.26
N LYS A 62 13.75 -0.62 19.71
CA LYS A 62 13.75 0.55 18.81
C LYS A 62 14.94 0.58 17.85
N ASP A 63 16.09 0.10 18.31
CA ASP A 63 17.31 0.04 17.50
C ASP A 63 17.23 -1.07 16.43
N VAL A 64 16.49 -2.14 16.68
CA VAL A 64 16.19 -3.21 15.69
C VAL A 64 15.16 -2.71 14.71
N ALA A 65 14.05 -2.18 15.21
CA ALA A 65 12.97 -1.67 14.39
C ALA A 65 13.47 -0.62 13.37
N SER A 66 14.47 0.20 13.72
CA SER A 66 15.00 1.25 12.85
C SER A 66 16.01 0.81 11.78
N SER A 67 16.39 -0.47 11.72
CA SER A 67 17.44 -0.95 10.82
C SER A 67 17.06 -2.26 10.14
N LEU A 68 16.95 -2.24 8.81
CA LEU A 68 16.68 -3.45 8.01
C LEU A 68 17.71 -4.56 8.29
N GLU A 69 18.98 -4.20 8.47
CA GLU A 69 20.06 -5.14 8.78
C GLU A 69 19.77 -5.91 10.08
N LYS A 70 19.48 -5.20 11.16
CA LYS A 70 19.13 -5.82 12.45
C LYS A 70 17.82 -6.59 12.39
N MET A 71 16.84 -6.12 11.62
CA MET A 71 15.58 -6.85 11.42
C MET A 71 15.82 -8.19 10.74
N ILE A 72 16.70 -8.25 9.74
CA ILE A 72 17.10 -9.51 9.09
C ILE A 72 17.83 -10.42 10.08
N GLU A 73 18.81 -9.90 10.82
CA GLU A 73 19.58 -10.66 11.81
C GLU A 73 18.69 -11.30 12.88
N GLN A 74 17.69 -10.56 13.36
CA GLN A 74 16.76 -11.03 14.39
C GLN A 74 15.56 -11.78 13.84
N LYS A 75 15.47 -11.99 12.52
CA LYS A 75 14.31 -12.58 11.84
C LYS A 75 13.00 -11.89 12.24
N ALA A 76 13.06 -10.57 12.40
CA ALA A 76 11.89 -9.75 12.66
C ALA A 76 11.00 -9.69 11.42
N GLU A 77 9.73 -9.32 11.61
CA GLU A 77 8.79 -9.13 10.51
C GLU A 77 9.19 -7.92 9.64
N ILE A 78 9.29 -8.10 8.32
CA ILE A 78 9.74 -7.07 7.37
C ILE A 78 8.61 -6.71 6.40
N GLY A 79 8.01 -5.54 6.63
CA GLY A 79 7.01 -4.93 5.74
C GLY A 79 7.59 -4.36 4.44
N THR A 80 6.75 -3.78 3.58
CA THR A 80 7.19 -2.98 2.42
C THR A 80 7.41 -1.52 2.80
N PRO A 81 8.42 -0.81 2.24
CA PRO A 81 8.74 0.56 2.63
C PRO A 81 7.94 1.64 1.89
N SER A 82 7.17 1.31 0.85
CA SER A 82 6.37 2.31 0.12
C SER A 82 5.37 3.01 1.04
N PHE A 83 4.78 4.13 0.62
CA PHE A 83 3.83 4.81 1.49
C PHE A 83 2.57 3.93 1.72
N PRO A 84 2.14 3.74 2.98
CA PRO A 84 0.97 2.93 3.28
C PRO A 84 -0.28 3.61 2.72
N ILE A 85 -1.05 2.90 1.91
CA ILE A 85 -2.26 3.39 1.25
C ILE A 85 -3.44 3.26 2.19
N TRP A 86 -3.60 2.12 2.86
CA TRP A 86 -4.74 1.86 3.73
C TRP A 86 -4.30 1.25 5.04
N TYR A 87 -5.01 1.57 6.11
CA TYR A 87 -4.81 1.06 7.45
C TYR A 87 -5.97 0.17 7.84
N VAL A 88 -5.67 -1.02 8.37
CA VAL A 88 -6.64 -1.89 9.02
C VAL A 88 -6.07 -2.34 10.36
N SER A 89 -6.86 -2.29 11.43
CA SER A 89 -6.50 -2.91 12.70
C SER A 89 -7.63 -3.77 13.23
N LEU A 90 -7.26 -4.86 13.89
CA LEU A 90 -8.17 -5.72 14.66
C LEU A 90 -7.88 -5.61 16.15
N GLU A 91 -8.90 -5.25 16.93
CA GLU A 91 -8.91 -5.48 18.37
C GLU A 91 -9.54 -6.84 18.66
N ALA A 92 -8.91 -7.61 19.54
CA ALA A 92 -9.29 -8.97 19.84
C ALA A 92 -9.26 -9.24 21.35
N PRO A 93 -10.16 -10.07 21.91
CA PRO A 93 -10.19 -10.33 23.36
C PRO A 93 -8.89 -10.92 23.93
N ASN A 94 -8.15 -11.68 23.11
CA ASN A 94 -6.87 -12.28 23.46
C ASN A 94 -5.66 -11.34 23.30
N TYR A 95 -5.87 -10.12 22.79
CA TYR A 95 -4.85 -9.09 22.63
C TYR A 95 -5.19 -7.89 23.52
N PRO A 96 -4.75 -7.88 24.79
CA PRO A 96 -5.16 -6.87 25.75
C PRO A 96 -4.60 -5.49 25.38
N LYS A 97 -5.42 -4.44 25.53
CA LYS A 97 -5.03 -3.04 25.20
C LYS A 97 -3.78 -2.53 25.92
N ALA A 98 -3.44 -3.10 27.06
CA ALA A 98 -2.20 -2.76 27.77
C ALA A 98 -0.94 -3.17 27.00
N ALA A 99 -1.00 -4.26 26.23
CA ALA A 99 0.08 -4.72 25.36
C ALA A 99 -0.14 -4.22 23.92
N PHE A 100 -1.37 -4.28 23.42
CA PHE A 100 -1.76 -3.93 22.04
C PHE A 100 -2.70 -2.72 22.03
N PRO A 101 -2.21 -1.50 22.31
CA PRO A 101 -3.04 -0.31 22.47
C PRO A 101 -3.80 0.06 21.18
N ASP A 102 -3.20 -0.21 20.02
CA ASP A 102 -3.77 0.05 18.69
C ASP A 102 -4.34 -1.22 18.04
N GLY A 103 -4.53 -2.29 18.81
CA GLY A 103 -4.89 -3.62 18.30
C GLY A 103 -3.75 -4.25 17.51
N ILE A 104 -4.09 -4.91 16.40
CA ILE A 104 -3.14 -5.53 15.47
C ILE A 104 -3.20 -4.77 14.14
N PRO A 105 -2.40 -3.70 14.01
CA PRO A 105 -2.41 -2.85 12.84
C PRO A 105 -1.65 -3.49 11.67
N VAL A 106 -2.27 -3.49 10.50
CA VAL A 106 -1.67 -3.82 9.21
C VAL A 106 -1.91 -2.68 8.23
N TYR A 107 -0.95 -2.50 7.33
CA TYR A 107 -1.00 -1.47 6.31
C TYR A 107 -0.91 -2.10 4.93
N PHE A 108 -1.78 -1.62 4.03
CA PHE A 108 -1.83 -2.00 2.64
C PHE A 108 -0.98 -1.03 1.83
N HIS A 109 -0.06 -1.56 1.04
CA HIS A 109 0.83 -0.82 0.17
C HIS A 109 0.53 -1.17 -1.28
N VAL A 110 1.05 -0.37 -2.22
CA VAL A 110 0.90 -0.69 -3.66
C VAL A 110 1.56 -2.02 -4.02
N ASP A 111 2.62 -2.39 -3.30
CA ASP A 111 3.53 -3.51 -3.56
C ASP A 111 3.52 -4.57 -2.45
N GLY A 112 2.67 -4.44 -1.42
CA GLY A 112 2.70 -5.38 -0.30
C GLY A 112 1.94 -4.95 0.94
N TYR A 113 2.42 -5.46 2.06
CA TYR A 113 1.89 -5.23 3.39
C TYR A 113 3.01 -4.87 4.36
N SER A 114 2.67 -4.12 5.40
CA SER A 114 3.50 -3.88 6.59
C SER A 114 2.63 -3.87 7.85
N GLY A 115 3.25 -3.74 9.02
CA GLY A 115 2.58 -3.86 10.31
C GLY A 115 2.74 -5.26 10.89
N ASP A 116 1.75 -5.68 11.66
CA ASP A 116 1.73 -6.95 12.39
C ASP A 116 0.97 -8.02 11.57
N VAL A 117 1.46 -8.29 10.35
CA VAL A 117 0.81 -9.22 9.40
C VAL A 117 0.84 -10.65 9.95
N HIS A 118 1.90 -11.04 10.67
CA HIS A 118 1.94 -12.35 11.31
C HIS A 118 0.78 -12.53 12.29
N GLU A 119 0.53 -11.54 13.14
CA GLU A 119 -0.53 -11.62 14.15
C GLU A 119 -1.92 -11.47 13.55
N MET A 120 -2.04 -10.67 12.50
CA MET A 120 -3.24 -10.61 11.69
C MET A 120 -3.57 -11.97 11.06
N ASN A 121 -2.57 -12.66 10.53
CA ASN A 121 -2.71 -14.00 9.95
C ASN A 121 -3.05 -15.06 11.00
N THR A 122 -2.51 -14.93 12.22
CA THR A 122 -2.92 -15.76 13.36
C THR A 122 -4.42 -15.62 13.63
N ILE A 123 -4.96 -14.39 13.67
CA ILE A 123 -6.41 -14.19 13.82
C ILE A 123 -7.19 -14.72 12.60
N ASN A 124 -6.75 -14.42 11.38
CA ASN A 124 -7.38 -14.90 10.16
C ASN A 124 -7.52 -16.42 10.18
N HIS A 125 -6.47 -17.14 10.58
CA HIS A 125 -6.50 -18.58 10.73
C HIS A 125 -7.59 -19.06 11.71
N TYR A 126 -7.71 -18.42 12.87
CA TYR A 126 -8.73 -18.78 13.88
C TYR A 126 -10.16 -18.57 13.40
N ILE A 127 -10.41 -17.58 12.55
CA ILE A 127 -11.75 -17.33 12.00
C ILE A 127 -12.01 -18.04 10.68
N GLY A 128 -11.03 -18.78 10.14
CA GLY A 128 -11.14 -19.49 8.87
C GLY A 128 -10.95 -18.59 7.65
N MET A 129 -10.35 -17.42 7.79
CA MET A 129 -9.90 -16.58 6.67
C MET A 129 -8.56 -17.07 6.12
N TYR A 130 -8.35 -16.88 4.81
CA TYR A 130 -7.05 -17.09 4.19
C TYR A 130 -6.00 -16.08 4.74
N PRO A 131 -4.70 -16.43 4.71
CA PRO A 131 -3.63 -15.46 4.98
C PRO A 131 -3.70 -14.25 4.04
N MET A 132 -3.23 -13.09 4.51
CA MET A 132 -3.23 -11.83 3.76
C MET A 132 -2.46 -11.92 2.43
N GLU A 133 -1.43 -12.74 2.36
CA GLU A 133 -0.58 -12.92 1.19
C GLU A 133 -1.27 -13.71 0.08
N TYR A 134 -2.40 -14.37 0.36
CA TYR A 134 -3.17 -15.10 -0.63
C TYR A 134 -3.78 -14.16 -1.69
N GLY A 135 -4.20 -12.96 -1.28
CA GLY A 135 -4.86 -11.98 -2.12
C GLY A 135 -3.90 -10.95 -2.70
N GLY A 136 -4.36 -10.25 -3.74
CA GLY A 136 -3.62 -9.12 -4.30
C GLY A 136 -2.31 -9.48 -5.01
N ASN A 137 -2.08 -10.76 -5.34
CA ASN A 137 -0.81 -11.22 -5.91
C ASN A 137 -0.51 -10.59 -7.27
N VAL A 138 -1.52 -10.50 -8.14
CA VAL A 138 -1.39 -9.88 -9.46
C VAL A 138 -1.16 -8.38 -9.31
N GLU A 139 -1.95 -7.71 -8.47
CA GLU A 139 -1.90 -6.28 -8.22
C GLU A 139 -0.53 -5.85 -7.70
N ARG A 140 0.02 -6.58 -6.71
CA ARG A 140 1.36 -6.34 -6.18
C ARG A 140 2.45 -6.61 -7.22
N ALA A 141 2.32 -7.66 -8.03
CA ALA A 141 3.28 -7.98 -9.08
C ALA A 141 3.32 -6.92 -10.19
N ILE A 142 2.17 -6.33 -10.55
CA ILE A 142 2.09 -5.30 -11.60
C ILE A 142 2.44 -3.90 -11.10
N ALA A 143 2.43 -3.64 -9.79
CA ALA A 143 2.68 -2.33 -9.18
C ALA A 143 3.91 -1.57 -9.75
N PRO A 144 5.12 -2.14 -9.83
CA PRO A 144 6.28 -1.43 -10.39
C PRO A 144 6.09 -1.06 -11.87
N TYR A 145 5.44 -1.94 -12.65
CA TYR A 145 5.14 -1.69 -14.06
C TYR A 145 4.08 -0.60 -14.24
N TYR A 146 3.06 -0.58 -13.38
CA TYR A 146 2.05 0.47 -13.37
C TYR A 146 2.67 1.84 -13.06
N LEU A 147 3.58 1.93 -12.09
CA LEU A 147 4.30 3.16 -11.76
C LEU A 147 5.21 3.61 -12.92
N LEU A 148 5.85 2.67 -13.62
CA LEU A 148 6.64 2.97 -14.82
C LEU A 148 5.75 3.52 -15.94
N ILE A 149 4.61 2.88 -16.22
CA ILE A 149 3.65 3.34 -17.24
C ILE A 149 3.15 4.74 -16.90
N CYS A 150 2.74 4.99 -15.65
CA CYS A 150 2.30 6.32 -15.20
C CYS A 150 3.40 7.37 -15.39
N THR A 151 4.67 7.02 -15.10
CA THR A 151 5.83 7.88 -15.32
C THR A 151 5.97 8.24 -16.80
N LEU A 152 6.00 7.23 -17.67
CA LEU A 152 6.13 7.42 -19.11
C LEU A 152 4.97 8.21 -19.70
N CYS A 153 3.74 7.96 -19.25
CA CYS A 153 2.57 8.71 -19.69
C CYS A 153 2.62 10.18 -19.25
N MET A 154 3.02 10.49 -18.01
CA MET A 154 3.19 11.86 -17.55
C MET A 154 4.31 12.59 -18.30
N LEU A 155 5.43 11.91 -18.57
CA LEU A 155 6.51 12.47 -19.38
C LEU A 155 6.05 12.72 -20.81
N ALA A 156 5.39 11.75 -21.45
CA ALA A 156 4.83 11.91 -22.79
C ALA A 156 3.81 13.07 -22.84
N PHE A 157 2.98 13.24 -21.81
CA PHE A 157 2.03 14.35 -21.71
C PHE A 157 2.70 15.72 -21.73
N LEU A 158 3.92 15.86 -21.19
CA LEU A 158 4.65 17.13 -21.20
C LEU A 158 5.04 17.58 -22.62
N TYR A 159 5.28 16.63 -23.53
CA TYR A 159 5.84 16.89 -24.86
C TYR A 159 4.87 16.62 -26.02
N TYR A 160 3.79 15.87 -25.79
CA TYR A 160 2.82 15.50 -26.82
C TYR A 160 1.57 16.38 -26.80
N ASP A 161 1.37 17.18 -27.85
CA ASP A 161 0.25 18.13 -27.99
C ASP A 161 -0.91 17.62 -28.85
N GLY A 162 -0.88 16.35 -29.27
CA GLY A 162 -1.94 15.78 -30.10
C GLY A 162 -3.28 15.61 -29.38
N LYS A 163 -4.33 15.33 -30.15
CA LYS A 163 -5.72 15.18 -29.69
C LYS A 163 -5.92 14.13 -28.58
N PHE A 164 -4.99 13.17 -28.47
CA PHE A 164 -5.03 12.09 -27.48
C PHE A 164 -4.19 12.35 -26.23
N SER A 165 -3.56 13.53 -26.09
CA SER A 165 -2.73 13.87 -24.92
C SER A 165 -3.45 13.64 -23.59
N SER A 166 -4.74 13.94 -23.52
CA SER A 166 -5.52 13.72 -22.29
C SER A 166 -5.64 12.25 -21.87
N LEU A 167 -5.55 11.29 -22.81
CA LEU A 167 -5.62 9.86 -22.47
C LEU A 167 -4.40 9.42 -21.65
N LEU A 168 -3.25 10.10 -21.81
CA LEU A 168 -2.03 9.81 -21.06
C LEU A 168 -2.18 10.09 -19.56
N MET A 169 -3.10 10.96 -19.17
CA MET A 169 -3.33 11.25 -17.75
C MET A 169 -4.34 10.30 -17.10
N ILE A 170 -5.05 9.47 -17.87
CA ILE A 170 -6.05 8.55 -17.33
C ILE A 170 -5.43 7.59 -16.30
N PRO A 171 -4.31 6.88 -16.58
CA PRO A 171 -3.75 5.92 -15.62
C PRO A 171 -3.53 6.49 -14.21
N PRO A 172 -2.79 7.61 -13.99
CA PRO A 172 -2.62 8.16 -12.65
C PRO A 172 -3.89 8.80 -12.07
N ILE A 173 -4.84 9.25 -12.91
CA ILE A 173 -6.13 9.78 -12.44
C ILE A 173 -7.00 8.68 -11.81
N ILE A 174 -7.02 7.48 -12.40
CA ILE A 174 -7.88 6.39 -11.92
C ILE A 174 -7.23 5.55 -10.81
N ALA A 175 -5.98 5.82 -10.43
CA ALA A 175 -5.24 5.04 -9.43
C ALA A 175 -6.02 4.81 -8.11
N PRO A 176 -6.66 5.83 -7.50
CA PRO A 176 -7.45 5.63 -6.27
C PRO A 176 -8.66 4.71 -6.49
N ILE A 177 -9.29 4.81 -7.66
CA ILE A 177 -10.46 3.98 -8.00
C ILE A 177 -10.03 2.52 -8.20
N LEU A 178 -8.91 2.29 -8.90
CA LEU A 178 -8.34 0.96 -9.08
C LEU A 178 -7.97 0.32 -7.74
N PHE A 179 -7.32 1.09 -6.85
CA PHE A 179 -6.99 0.63 -5.51
C PHE A 179 -8.24 0.26 -4.71
N MET A 180 -9.23 1.15 -4.62
CA MET A 180 -10.45 0.88 -3.85
C MET A 180 -11.24 -0.31 -4.41
N GLY A 181 -11.29 -0.44 -5.73
CA GLY A 181 -11.92 -1.59 -6.40
C GLY A 181 -11.24 -2.91 -6.04
N ALA A 182 -9.91 -2.97 -6.16
CA ALA A 182 -9.14 -4.15 -5.81
C ALA A 182 -9.23 -4.47 -4.30
N PHE A 183 -9.00 -3.47 -3.44
CA PHE A 183 -9.07 -3.61 -2.00
C PHE A 183 -10.44 -4.12 -1.52
N THR A 184 -11.52 -3.48 -1.97
CA THR A 184 -12.90 -3.89 -1.61
C THR A 184 -13.23 -5.27 -2.17
N GLY A 185 -12.82 -5.56 -3.41
CA GLY A 185 -13.03 -6.86 -4.04
C GLY A 185 -12.33 -7.99 -3.29
N TRP A 186 -11.08 -7.76 -2.85
CA TRP A 186 -10.35 -8.74 -2.04
C TRP A 186 -10.97 -8.91 -0.66
N LEU A 187 -11.35 -7.84 0.04
CA LEU A 187 -12.05 -7.96 1.32
C LEU A 187 -13.34 -8.79 1.19
N TYR A 188 -14.14 -8.50 0.16
CA TYR A 188 -15.34 -9.29 -0.14
C TYR A 188 -14.99 -10.76 -0.36
N TRP A 189 -14.00 -11.04 -1.22
CA TRP A 189 -13.55 -12.40 -1.50
C TRP A 189 -13.12 -13.13 -0.22
N TYR A 190 -12.30 -12.51 0.62
CA TYR A 190 -11.85 -13.07 1.89
C TYR A 190 -13.02 -13.43 2.81
N GLY A 191 -13.96 -12.51 3.00
CA GLY A 191 -15.11 -12.72 3.88
C GLY A 191 -16.17 -13.69 3.33
N HIS A 192 -16.10 -14.07 2.05
CA HIS A 192 -17.03 -15.01 1.41
C HIS A 192 -16.39 -16.36 1.03
N ASN A 193 -15.07 -16.49 1.13
CA ASN A 193 -14.32 -17.73 0.86
C ASN A 193 -13.74 -18.31 2.16
N MET A 194 -14.54 -18.24 3.22
CA MET A 194 -14.21 -18.73 4.56
C MET A 194 -14.05 -20.25 4.57
N GLN A 195 -13.17 -20.73 5.44
CA GLN A 195 -12.69 -22.11 5.47
C GLN A 195 -13.15 -22.84 6.72
N GLU A 196 -13.36 -24.15 6.59
CA GLU A 196 -13.93 -24.95 7.67
C GLU A 196 -12.93 -25.23 8.81
N TRP A 197 -11.63 -25.02 8.62
CA TRP A 197 -10.64 -25.21 9.67
C TRP A 197 -10.68 -24.14 10.77
N GLY A 198 -11.37 -23.02 10.56
CA GLY A 198 -11.48 -21.96 11.56
C GLY A 198 -12.09 -22.45 12.86
N ALA A 199 -11.45 -22.15 13.98
CA ALA A 199 -11.95 -22.45 15.32
C ALA A 199 -13.28 -21.74 15.60
N PHE A 200 -13.46 -20.52 15.09
CA PHE A 200 -14.70 -19.77 15.15
C PHE A 200 -15.45 -19.85 13.82
N LYS A 201 -16.66 -20.42 13.85
CA LYS A 201 -17.53 -20.50 12.67
C LYS A 201 -18.24 -19.16 12.46
N ILE A 202 -17.66 -18.33 11.60
CA ILE A 202 -18.23 -17.05 11.20
C ILE A 202 -18.98 -17.23 9.88
N LYS A 203 -20.22 -16.73 9.82
CA LYS A 203 -20.98 -16.72 8.55
C LYS A 203 -20.29 -15.78 7.56
N PRO A 204 -20.39 -16.03 6.24
CA PRO A 204 -19.89 -15.10 5.24
C PRO A 204 -20.30 -13.66 5.52
N PHE A 205 -19.36 -12.74 5.42
CA PHE A 205 -19.55 -11.34 5.78
C PHE A 205 -18.69 -10.44 4.90
N MET A 206 -18.96 -9.14 4.94
CA MET A 206 -18.11 -8.13 4.32
C MET A 206 -17.19 -7.55 5.39
N PRO A 207 -15.87 -7.75 5.32
CA PRO A 207 -14.94 -7.03 6.18
C PRO A 207 -15.08 -5.53 6.00
N THR A 208 -14.86 -4.78 7.08
CA THR A 208 -15.07 -3.33 7.10
C THR A 208 -14.14 -2.62 6.12
N VAL A 209 -14.73 -2.05 5.07
CA VAL A 209 -14.00 -1.31 4.03
C VAL A 209 -13.53 0.05 4.56
N LEU A 210 -14.40 0.74 5.30
CA LEU A 210 -14.15 2.07 5.83
C LEU A 210 -14.92 2.26 7.14
N GLY A 211 -14.26 2.84 8.13
CA GLY A 211 -14.81 3.12 9.45
C GLY A 211 -14.56 1.99 10.45
N ASP A 212 -15.32 2.04 11.53
CA ASP A 212 -15.34 1.03 12.57
C ASP A 212 -16.40 -0.02 12.28
N GLY A 213 -16.06 -1.27 12.53
CA GLY A 213 -16.98 -2.39 12.41
C GLY A 213 -16.63 -3.50 13.37
N SER A 214 -17.39 -4.58 13.32
CA SER A 214 -17.15 -5.74 14.18
C SER A 214 -17.41 -7.03 13.42
N VAL A 215 -16.61 -8.04 13.71
CA VAL A 215 -16.72 -9.38 13.16
C VAL A 215 -16.61 -10.35 14.32
N ALA A 216 -17.71 -11.03 14.67
CA ALA A 216 -17.81 -11.82 15.89
C ALA A 216 -17.40 -11.01 17.14
N HIS A 217 -16.32 -11.39 17.83
CA HIS A 217 -15.79 -10.70 19.01
C HIS A 217 -14.64 -9.74 18.70
N PHE A 218 -14.32 -9.56 17.42
CA PHE A 218 -13.26 -8.67 16.96
C PHE A 218 -13.86 -7.32 16.57
N THR A 219 -13.21 -6.24 16.98
CA THR A 219 -13.50 -4.89 16.50
C THR A 219 -12.49 -4.54 15.42
N THR A 220 -12.96 -4.00 14.31
CA THR A 220 -12.15 -3.68 13.14
C THR A 220 -12.13 -2.17 12.94
N HIS A 221 -10.96 -1.60 12.70
CA HIS A 221 -10.78 -0.19 12.33
C HIS A 221 -10.20 -0.13 10.93
N SER A 222 -10.83 0.56 9.99
CA SER A 222 -10.38 0.60 8.58
C SER A 222 -10.42 2.02 8.03
N TYR A 223 -9.25 2.58 7.71
CA TYR A 223 -9.13 4.00 7.36
C TYR A 223 -8.07 4.27 6.28
N PRO A 224 -8.25 5.32 5.46
CA PRO A 224 -7.23 5.75 4.52
C PRO A 224 -5.96 6.20 5.25
N ALA A 225 -4.83 5.66 4.84
CA ALA A 225 -3.51 6.10 5.30
C ALA A 225 -2.94 7.18 4.37
N ILE A 226 -1.74 7.68 4.69
CA ILE A 226 -1.13 8.82 3.99
C ILE A 226 -1.00 8.58 2.47
N GLY A 227 -0.69 7.36 2.05
CA GLY A 227 -0.55 6.98 0.64
C GLY A 227 -1.85 7.17 -0.15
N PHE A 228 -3.02 6.89 0.43
CA PHE A 228 -4.29 7.11 -0.27
C PHE A 228 -4.54 8.59 -0.52
N TRP A 229 -4.29 9.45 0.46
CA TRP A 229 -4.42 10.90 0.28
C TRP A 229 -3.42 11.45 -0.74
N VAL A 230 -2.19 10.94 -0.75
CA VAL A 230 -1.20 11.25 -1.78
C VAL A 230 -1.71 10.86 -3.17
N MET A 231 -2.32 9.67 -3.32
CA MET A 231 -2.91 9.24 -4.59
C MET A 231 -4.04 10.18 -5.03
N ILE A 232 -4.92 10.60 -4.13
CA ILE A 232 -6.01 11.56 -4.43
C ILE A 232 -5.44 12.90 -4.90
N ILE A 233 -4.43 13.44 -4.22
CA ILE A 233 -3.76 14.70 -4.60
C ILE A 233 -3.12 14.56 -5.99
N MET A 234 -2.41 13.45 -6.23
CA MET A 234 -1.81 13.16 -7.54
C MET A 234 -2.86 13.12 -8.65
N SER A 235 -3.97 12.39 -8.45
CA SER A 235 -5.07 12.32 -9.43
C SER A 235 -5.69 13.70 -9.68
N ALA A 236 -5.85 14.53 -8.65
CA ALA A 236 -6.34 15.90 -8.79
C ALA A 236 -5.36 16.78 -9.60
N LEU A 237 -4.05 16.68 -9.35
CA LEU A 237 -3.03 17.38 -10.12
C LEU A 237 -3.02 16.95 -11.60
N CYS A 238 -3.15 15.66 -11.88
CA CYS A 238 -3.24 15.15 -13.25
C CYS A 238 -4.52 15.64 -13.97
N LEU A 239 -5.66 15.72 -13.26
CA LEU A 239 -6.90 16.32 -13.79
C LEU A 239 -6.71 17.81 -14.13
N LEU A 240 -6.11 18.57 -13.21
CA LEU A 240 -5.80 19.99 -13.43
C LEU A 240 -4.82 20.20 -14.60
N ALA A 241 -3.82 19.33 -14.74
CA ALA A 241 -2.89 19.33 -15.87
C ALA A 241 -3.66 19.12 -17.19
N MET A 242 -4.54 18.12 -17.22
CA MET A 242 -5.39 17.81 -18.37
C MET A 242 -6.25 19.01 -18.80
N PHE A 243 -6.98 19.63 -17.88
CA PHE A 243 -7.85 20.77 -18.19
C PHE A 243 -7.04 22.00 -18.60
N SER A 244 -5.92 22.26 -17.92
CA SER A 244 -5.05 23.37 -18.26
C SER A 244 -4.48 23.23 -19.67
N LYS A 245 -4.02 22.03 -20.06
CA LYS A 245 -3.46 21.81 -21.40
C LYS A 245 -4.52 21.95 -22.49
N LYS A 246 -5.72 21.39 -22.27
CA LYS A 246 -6.85 21.56 -23.20
C LYS A 246 -7.22 23.03 -23.42
N LYS A 247 -7.19 23.86 -22.38
CA LYS A 247 -7.45 25.30 -22.51
C LYS A 247 -6.37 25.98 -23.34
N GLU A 248 -5.13 25.60 -23.15
CA GLU A 248 -3.98 26.20 -23.83
C GLU A 248 -3.85 25.81 -25.31
N LEU A 249 -4.25 24.60 -25.67
CA LEU A 249 -4.28 24.17 -27.09
C LEU A 249 -5.49 24.69 -27.88
N LYS A 250 -6.50 25.23 -27.18
CA LYS A 250 -7.71 25.82 -27.79
C LYS A 250 -7.64 27.35 -27.91
N GLY A 251 -6.77 28.00 -27.14
CA GLY A 251 -6.53 29.44 -27.19
C GLY A 251 -5.37 29.75 -28.12
#